data_AF-A0A1J8QB40-F1
#
_entry.id   AF-A0A1J8QB40-F1
#
_cell.length_a   1.000
_cell.length_b   1.000
_cell.length_c   1.000
_cell.angle_alpha   90.00
_cell.angle_beta   90.00
_cell.angle_gamma   90.00
#
_symmetry.space_group_name_H-M   'P 1'
#
loop_
_entity.id
_entity.type
_entity.pdbx_description
1 polymer ?
#
loop_
_entity_poly.entity_id
_entity_poly.type
_entity_poly.pdbx_seq_one_letter_code
_entity_poly.pdbx_strand_id
1 'polypeptide(L)'
;MISDPATLQYIFVKSAYRFPKQYERRVVSKMISGKSLFWADGDDHKRHRKVLSPGFGAPEAKALLPLFNGCAESMSNKWMEVITNSKEQSVMINVPAWLSRATLDAIGEAAFDVCFGSIDNKEGALARAYSNMLSVMTFTMHAGFPLLRCTEFLLAI
;
A
#
# COMPACT_ATOMS: atom_id res chain seq x y z
N MET A 1 4.62 22.87 7.84
CA MET A 1 4.45 21.43 8.14
C MET A 1 4.45 21.27 9.65
N ILE A 2 3.58 20.42 10.21
CA ILE A 2 3.56 20.12 11.65
C ILE A 2 4.47 18.90 11.86
N SER A 3 5.52 19.07 12.66
CA SER A 3 6.50 18.01 12.93
C SER A 3 6.70 17.76 14.44
N ASP A 4 5.96 18.47 15.29
CA ASP A 4 6.01 18.29 16.74
C ASP A 4 5.28 17.00 17.17
N PRO A 5 5.93 16.07 17.90
CA PRO A 5 5.34 14.78 18.29
C PRO A 5 4.07 14.91 19.15
N ALA A 6 4.01 15.87 20.06
CA ALA A 6 2.85 16.06 20.93
C ALA A 6 1.63 16.50 20.11
N THR A 7 1.85 17.39 19.15
CA THR A 7 0.82 17.84 18.21
C THR A 7 0.37 16.70 17.29
N LEU A 8 1.29 15.88 16.77
CA LEU A 8 0.95 14.71 15.95
C LEU A 8 0.12 13.69 16.74
N GLN A 9 0.47 13.42 18.00
CA GLN A 9 -0.31 12.53 18.87
C GLN A 9 -1.72 13.07 19.11
N TYR A 10 -1.85 14.38 19.31
CA TYR A 10 -3.16 15.01 19.48
C TYR A 10 -4.03 14.84 18.24
N ILE A 11 -3.47 15.11 17.06
CA ILE A 11 -4.19 15.06 15.77
C ILE A 11 -4.55 13.62 15.40
N PHE A 12 -3.58 12.69 15.41
CA PHE A 12 -3.77 11.34 14.87
C PHE A 12 -4.31 10.31 15.86
N VAL A 13 -4.24 10.57 17.16
CA VAL A 13 -4.66 9.60 18.20
C VAL A 13 -5.80 10.17 19.04
N LYS A 14 -5.56 11.26 19.78
CA LYS A 14 -6.53 11.78 20.77
C LYS A 14 -7.80 12.33 20.10
N SER A 15 -7.64 13.02 18.98
CA SER A 15 -8.71 13.72 18.28
C SER A 15 -8.85 13.28 16.82
N ALA A 16 -8.48 12.05 16.49
CA ALA A 16 -8.40 11.54 15.11
C ALA A 16 -9.66 11.82 14.27
N TYR A 17 -10.85 11.62 14.84
CA TYR A 17 -12.13 11.81 14.14
C TYR A 17 -12.60 13.27 14.08
N ARG A 18 -11.93 14.19 14.78
CA ARG A 18 -12.17 15.64 14.68
C ARG A 18 -11.49 16.25 13.44
N PHE A 19 -10.51 15.54 12.88
CA PHE A 19 -9.77 15.93 11.69
C PHE A 19 -10.17 15.02 10.51
N PRO A 20 -11.25 15.35 9.77
CA PRO A 20 -11.71 14.51 8.67
C PRO A 20 -10.69 14.44 7.55
N LYS A 21 -10.79 13.40 6.72
CA LYS A 21 -9.94 13.27 5.53
C LYS A 21 -10.26 14.42 4.55
N GLN A 22 -9.23 14.98 3.93
CA GLN A 22 -9.39 15.98 2.86
C GLN A 22 -10.34 15.46 1.76
N TYR A 23 -11.16 16.35 1.21
CA TYR A 23 -12.17 16.00 0.21
C TYR A 23 -11.54 15.28 -1.00
N GLU A 24 -10.46 15.85 -1.52
CA GLU A 24 -9.69 15.35 -2.66
C GLU A 24 -9.17 13.93 -2.41
N ARG A 25 -8.60 13.70 -1.22
CA ARG A 25 -8.15 12.37 -0.79
C ARG A 25 -9.29 11.37 -0.79
N ARG A 26 -10.48 11.75 -0.34
CA ARG A 26 -11.66 10.87 -0.37
C ARG A 26 -12.09 10.58 -1.80
N VAL A 27 -12.14 11.58 -2.68
CA VAL A 27 -12.48 11.41 -4.09
C VAL A 27 -11.52 10.44 -4.79
N VAL A 28 -10.21 10.63 -4.62
CA VAL A 28 -9.17 9.74 -5.17
C VAL A 28 -9.29 8.33 -4.59
N SER A 29 -9.46 8.20 -3.28
CA SER A 29 -9.63 6.89 -2.63
C SER A 29 -10.85 6.13 -3.17
N LYS A 30 -11.94 6.86 -3.46
CA LYS A 30 -13.17 6.30 -4.04
C LYS A 30 -12.96 5.82 -5.48
N MET A 31 -12.22 6.56 -6.30
CA MET A 31 -11.93 6.16 -7.67
C MET A 31 -11.05 4.91 -7.73
N ILE A 32 -10.06 4.83 -6.86
CA ILE A 32 -9.07 3.74 -6.86
C ILE A 32 -9.62 2.46 -6.22
N SER A 33 -10.37 2.59 -5.12
CA SER A 33 -10.76 1.44 -4.27
C SER A 33 -12.24 1.37 -3.93
N GLY A 34 -13.08 2.24 -4.52
CA GLY A 34 -14.50 2.32 -4.19
C GLY A 34 -14.76 2.86 -2.77
N LYS A 35 -15.92 2.50 -2.19
CA LYS A 35 -16.28 2.85 -0.81
C LYS A 35 -15.53 1.99 0.21
N SER A 36 -14.20 1.99 0.13
CA SER A 36 -13.30 1.20 0.98
C SER A 36 -13.06 1.85 2.36
N LEU A 37 -12.29 1.18 3.21
CA LEU A 37 -11.80 1.76 4.47
C LEU A 37 -10.97 3.04 4.25
N PHE A 38 -10.27 3.16 3.13
CA PHE A 38 -9.50 4.37 2.79
C PHE A 38 -10.40 5.57 2.50
N TRP A 39 -11.58 5.31 1.92
CA TRP A 39 -12.59 6.33 1.65
C TRP A 39 -13.44 6.69 2.88
N ALA A 40 -13.87 5.69 3.65
CA ALA A 40 -14.80 5.85 4.76
C ALA A 40 -14.28 6.86 5.80
N ASP A 41 -15.18 7.62 6.42
CA ASP A 41 -14.85 8.62 7.44
C ASP A 41 -15.82 8.55 8.61
N GLY A 42 -15.45 9.15 9.74
CA GLY A 42 -16.30 9.18 10.94
C GLY A 42 -16.76 7.80 11.40
N ASP A 43 -18.06 7.63 11.61
CA ASP A 43 -18.64 6.40 12.17
C ASP A 43 -18.60 5.21 11.20
N ASP A 44 -18.66 5.45 9.88
CA ASP A 44 -18.46 4.39 8.89
C ASP A 44 -17.05 3.81 8.98
N HIS A 45 -16.05 4.68 9.11
CA HIS A 45 -14.67 4.24 9.31
C HIS A 45 -14.51 3.45 10.62
N LYS A 46 -15.11 3.92 11.73
CA LYS A 46 -15.09 3.20 13.01
C LYS A 46 -15.69 1.80 12.87
N ARG A 47 -16.85 1.69 12.21
CA ARG A 47 -17.53 0.42 11.99
C ARG A 47 -16.68 -0.55 11.17
N HIS A 48 -16.15 -0.10 10.03
CA HIS A 48 -15.31 -0.95 9.16
C HIS A 48 -14.02 -1.38 9.89
N ARG A 49 -13.37 -0.46 10.60
CA ARG A 49 -12.16 -0.78 11.37
C ARG A 49 -12.43 -1.79 12.47
N LYS A 50 -13.54 -1.66 13.20
CA LYS A 50 -13.93 -2.60 14.27
C LYS A 50 -14.08 -4.03 13.75
N VAL A 51 -14.62 -4.20 12.54
CA VAL A 51 -14.79 -5.52 11.91
C VAL A 51 -13.45 -6.12 11.47
N LEU A 52 -12.52 -5.30 10.96
CA LEU A 52 -11.23 -5.78 10.44
C LEU A 52 -10.16 -5.99 11.53
N SER A 53 -10.18 -5.20 12.60
CA SER A 53 -9.15 -5.21 13.65
C SER A 53 -8.79 -6.59 14.23
N PRO A 54 -9.73 -7.54 14.44
CA PRO A 54 -9.38 -8.86 14.95
C PRO A 54 -8.38 -9.64 14.09
N GLY A 55 -8.38 -9.45 12.76
CA GLY A 55 -7.42 -10.12 11.86
C GLY A 55 -6.00 -9.53 11.90
N PHE A 56 -5.80 -8.43 12.62
CA PHE A 56 -4.52 -7.71 12.71
C PHE A 56 -4.04 -7.57 14.16
N GLY A 57 -4.47 -8.46 15.06
CA GLY A 57 -3.95 -8.50 16.42
C GLY A 57 -2.51 -9.02 16.47
N ALA A 58 -1.88 -8.89 17.64
CA ALA A 58 -0.51 -9.36 17.85
C ALA A 58 -0.31 -10.87 17.60
N PRO A 59 -1.20 -11.79 18.04
CA PRO A 59 -1.02 -13.21 17.74
C PRO A 59 -1.23 -13.51 16.25
N GLU A 60 -2.20 -12.87 15.60
CA GLU A 60 -2.47 -13.04 14.17
C GLU A 60 -1.29 -12.56 13.33
N ALA A 61 -0.73 -11.40 13.65
CA ALA A 61 0.46 -10.88 12.96
C ALA A 61 1.68 -11.81 13.13
N LYS A 62 1.85 -12.42 14.31
CA LYS A 62 2.94 -13.40 14.53
C LYS A 62 2.72 -14.69 13.74
N ALA A 63 1.49 -15.13 13.58
CA ALA A 63 1.15 -16.32 12.80
C ALA A 63 1.52 -16.18 11.32
N LEU A 64 1.56 -14.95 10.79
CA LEU A 64 1.96 -14.66 9.41
C LEU A 64 3.48 -14.59 9.19
N LEU A 65 4.30 -14.55 10.25
CA LEU A 65 5.76 -14.42 10.12
C LEU A 65 6.41 -15.55 9.30
N PRO A 66 6.06 -16.84 9.48
CA PRO A 66 6.64 -17.91 8.67
C PRO A 66 6.36 -17.74 7.18
N LEU A 67 5.15 -17.29 6.82
CA LEU A 67 4.76 -17.01 5.44
C LEU A 67 5.62 -15.89 4.84
N PHE A 68 5.77 -14.77 5.56
CA PHE A 68 6.60 -13.66 5.10
C PHE A 68 8.08 -14.05 4.96
N ASN A 69 8.59 -14.89 5.85
CA ASN A 69 9.94 -15.45 5.72
C ASN A 69 10.06 -16.34 4.48
N GLY A 70 9.05 -17.17 4.19
CA GLY A 70 9.02 -18.00 2.97
C GLY A 70 9.05 -17.16 1.68
N CYS A 71 8.30 -16.05 1.62
CA CYS A 71 8.36 -15.13 0.49
C CYS A 71 9.74 -14.45 0.37
N ALA A 72 10.35 -14.06 1.50
CA ALA A 72 11.68 -13.45 1.52
C ALA A 72 12.78 -14.43 1.10
N GLU A 73 12.70 -15.68 1.55
CA GLU A 73 13.59 -16.77 1.13
C GLU A 73 13.45 -17.05 -0.38
N SER A 74 12.21 -17.15 -0.88
CA SER A 74 11.94 -17.35 -2.30
C SER A 74 12.54 -16.25 -3.17
N MET A 75 12.38 -14.99 -2.77
CA MET A 75 13.01 -13.84 -3.44
C MET A 75 14.54 -13.92 -3.41
N SER A 76 15.11 -14.30 -2.25
CA SER A 76 16.56 -14.42 -2.08
C SER A 76 17.15 -15.53 -2.94
N ASN A 77 16.47 -16.68 -3.01
CA ASN A 77 16.83 -17.79 -3.88
C ASN A 77 16.81 -17.37 -5.36
N LYS A 78 15.82 -16.58 -5.78
CA LYS A 78 15.80 -16.01 -7.15
C LYS A 78 16.94 -15.05 -7.41
N TRP A 79 17.32 -14.21 -6.45
CA TRP A 79 18.50 -13.36 -6.62
C TRP A 79 19.77 -14.19 -6.76
N MET A 80 19.94 -15.23 -5.96
CA MET A 80 21.07 -16.15 -6.08
C MET A 80 21.11 -16.82 -7.45
N GLU A 81 19.97 -17.32 -7.95
CA GLU A 81 19.84 -17.90 -9.30
C GLU A 81 20.24 -16.89 -10.40
N VAL A 82 19.78 -15.65 -10.30
CA VAL A 82 20.11 -14.59 -11.27
C VAL A 82 21.61 -14.26 -11.25
N ILE A 83 22.23 -14.24 -10.07
CA ILE A 83 23.65 -13.95 -9.89
C ILE A 83 24.50 -15.10 -10.44
N THR A 84 24.19 -16.35 -10.09
CA THR A 84 24.97 -17.52 -10.52
C THR A 84 24.88 -17.79 -12.01
N ASN A 85 23.75 -17.46 -12.64
CA ASN A 85 23.57 -17.56 -14.08
C ASN A 85 24.22 -16.41 -14.88
N SER A 86 24.77 -15.39 -14.21
CA SER A 86 25.46 -14.28 -14.86
C SER A 86 26.93 -14.65 -15.15
N LYS A 87 27.43 -14.21 -16.31
CA LYS A 87 28.81 -14.52 -16.75
C LYS A 87 29.87 -14.01 -15.78
N GLU A 88 29.61 -12.89 -15.13
CA GLU A 88 30.53 -12.22 -14.20
C GLU A 88 30.22 -12.56 -12.73
N GLN A 89 29.25 -13.45 -12.48
CA GLN A 89 28.73 -13.76 -11.13
C GLN A 89 28.34 -12.50 -10.33
N SER A 90 27.94 -11.46 -11.06
CA SER A 90 27.57 -10.15 -10.55
C SER A 90 26.45 -9.58 -11.41
N VAL A 91 25.43 -9.00 -10.78
CA VAL A 91 24.25 -8.42 -11.46
C VAL A 91 23.73 -7.21 -10.67
N MET A 92 23.31 -6.16 -11.37
CA MET A 92 22.58 -5.05 -10.78
C MET A 92 21.11 -5.41 -10.57
N ILE A 93 20.63 -5.36 -9.33
CA ILE A 93 19.26 -5.75 -8.95
C ILE A 93 18.42 -4.52 -8.61
N ASN A 94 17.25 -4.40 -9.26
CA ASN A 94 16.23 -3.40 -8.88
C ASN A 94 15.43 -3.91 -7.68
N VAL A 95 15.94 -3.66 -6.47
CA VAL A 95 15.34 -4.14 -5.21
C VAL A 95 13.88 -3.70 -5.02
N PRO A 96 13.48 -2.42 -5.25
CA PRO A 96 12.07 -2.01 -5.13
C PRO A 96 11.10 -2.84 -5.98
N ALA A 97 11.48 -3.18 -7.22
CA ALA A 97 10.63 -3.99 -8.09
C ALA A 97 10.45 -5.43 -7.58
N TRP A 98 11.49 -6.03 -6.99
CA TRP A 98 11.43 -7.35 -6.38
C TRP A 98 10.62 -7.35 -5.09
N LEU A 99 10.81 -6.35 -4.23
CA LEU A 99 10.02 -6.17 -3.00
C LEU A 99 8.54 -6.00 -3.30
N SER A 100 8.17 -5.26 -4.36
CA SER A 100 6.77 -5.12 -4.77
C SER A 100 6.14 -6.47 -5.13
N ARG A 101 6.89 -7.36 -5.81
CA ARG A 101 6.42 -8.71 -6.16
C ARG A 101 6.32 -9.62 -4.94
N ALA A 102 7.34 -9.63 -4.10
CA ALA A 102 7.36 -10.46 -2.90
C ALA A 102 6.27 -10.07 -1.90
N THR A 103 6.03 -8.76 -1.72
CA THR A 103 4.94 -8.29 -0.85
C THR A 103 3.56 -8.54 -1.44
N LEU A 104 3.42 -8.54 -2.77
CA LEU A 104 2.17 -8.92 -3.44
C LEU A 104 1.85 -10.41 -3.24
N ASP A 105 2.84 -11.30 -3.36
CA ASP A 105 2.65 -12.73 -3.08
C ASP A 105 2.37 -12.96 -1.59
N ALA A 106 3.11 -12.30 -0.70
CA ALA A 106 2.91 -12.39 0.73
C ALA A 106 1.49 -11.99 1.18
N ILE A 107 0.95 -10.88 0.67
CA ILE A 107 -0.42 -10.47 0.99
C ILE A 107 -1.46 -11.33 0.28
N GLY A 108 -1.16 -11.85 -0.92
CA GLY A 108 -2.00 -12.80 -1.63
C GLY A 108 -2.29 -14.04 -0.81
N GLU A 109 -1.22 -14.65 -0.29
CA GLU A 109 -1.32 -15.84 0.52
C GLU A 109 -1.89 -15.52 1.91
N ALA A 110 -1.38 -14.48 2.58
CA ALA A 110 -1.80 -14.14 3.94
C ALA A 110 -3.27 -13.69 4.06
N ALA A 111 -3.79 -12.94 3.07
CA ALA A 111 -5.13 -12.36 3.16
C ALA A 111 -6.18 -13.12 2.34
N PHE A 112 -5.77 -13.80 1.27
CA PHE A 112 -6.70 -14.44 0.32
C PHE A 112 -6.46 -15.92 0.13
N ASP A 113 -5.42 -16.50 0.73
CA ASP A 113 -5.01 -17.90 0.52
C ASP A 113 -4.73 -18.20 -0.97
N VAL A 114 -4.17 -17.21 -1.69
CA VAL A 114 -3.84 -17.32 -3.11
C VAL A 114 -2.36 -17.00 -3.35
N CYS A 115 -1.64 -17.96 -3.93
CA CYS A 115 -0.30 -17.72 -4.45
C CYS A 115 -0.40 -17.08 -5.85
N PHE A 116 -0.01 -15.81 -5.98
CA PHE A 116 -0.03 -15.11 -7.26
C PHE A 116 1.19 -15.41 -8.15
N GLY A 117 2.26 -15.95 -7.57
CA GLY A 117 3.49 -16.28 -8.29
C GLY A 117 4.17 -15.05 -8.92
N SER A 118 4.02 -13.88 -8.29
CA SER A 118 4.56 -12.61 -8.78
C SER A 118 6.09 -12.57 -8.71
N ILE A 119 6.70 -13.29 -7.76
CA ILE A 119 8.15 -13.45 -7.67
C ILE A 119 8.71 -14.14 -8.93
N ASP A 120 8.04 -15.20 -9.39
CA ASP A 120 8.43 -15.96 -10.59
C ASP A 120 8.02 -15.26 -11.89
N ASN A 121 6.78 -14.76 -11.94
CA ASN A 121 6.18 -14.19 -13.13
C ASN A 121 5.59 -12.80 -12.89
N LYS A 122 6.38 -11.78 -13.22
CA LYS A 122 5.97 -10.37 -13.15
C LYS A 122 4.80 -10.00 -14.09
N GLU A 123 4.48 -10.83 -15.09
CA GLU A 123 3.45 -10.56 -16.10
C GLU A 123 2.07 -11.17 -15.76
N GLY A 124 1.92 -11.72 -14.56
CA GLY A 124 0.63 -12.19 -14.05
C GLY A 124 -0.45 -11.10 -14.16
N ALA A 125 -1.69 -11.49 -14.44
CA ALA A 125 -2.80 -10.54 -14.64
C ALA A 125 -2.96 -9.59 -13.44
N LEU A 126 -2.84 -10.12 -12.21
CA LEU A 126 -2.94 -9.33 -10.99
C LEU A 126 -1.70 -8.44 -10.77
N ALA A 127 -0.49 -8.95 -10.98
CA ALA A 127 0.73 -8.17 -10.85
C ALA A 127 0.75 -6.95 -11.78
N ARG A 128 0.24 -7.11 -13.01
CA ARG A 128 0.05 -6.01 -13.97
C ARG A 128 -1.04 -5.04 -13.53
N ALA A 129 -2.19 -5.54 -13.10
CA ALA A 129 -3.28 -4.69 -12.59
C ALA A 129 -2.82 -3.86 -11.38
N TYR A 130 -2.09 -4.47 -10.45
CA TYR A 130 -1.53 -3.81 -9.28
C TYR A 130 -0.50 -2.74 -9.66
N SER A 131 0.42 -3.06 -10.58
CA SER A 131 1.42 -2.10 -11.06
C SER A 131 0.78 -0.89 -11.76
N ASN A 132 -0.24 -1.12 -12.59
CA ASN A 132 -0.99 -0.05 -13.26
C ASN A 132 -1.76 0.81 -12.25
N MET A 133 -2.41 0.18 -11.26
CA MET A 133 -3.11 0.88 -10.18
C MET A 133 -2.16 1.79 -9.37
N LEU A 134 -0.98 1.28 -9.00
CA LEU A 134 0.03 2.07 -8.30
C LEU A 134 0.53 3.25 -9.15
N SER A 135 0.76 3.03 -10.46
CA SER A 135 1.15 4.10 -11.38
C SER A 135 0.11 5.22 -11.43
N VAL A 136 -1.18 4.87 -11.50
CA VAL A 136 -2.29 5.84 -11.46
C VAL A 136 -2.32 6.59 -10.12
N MET A 137 -2.06 5.91 -9.00
CA MET A 137 -1.99 6.54 -7.69
C MET A 137 -0.83 7.56 -7.61
N THR A 138 0.36 7.20 -8.09
CA THR A 138 1.50 8.12 -8.15
C THR A 138 1.20 9.33 -9.04
N PHE A 139 0.61 9.10 -10.22
CA PHE A 139 0.24 10.18 -11.14
C PHE A 139 -0.80 11.11 -10.53
N THR A 140 -1.89 10.57 -9.95
CA THR A 140 -2.96 11.40 -9.36
C THR A 140 -2.48 12.20 -8.14
N MET A 141 -1.57 11.66 -7.33
CA MET A 141 -0.98 12.41 -6.22
C MET A 141 -0.01 13.51 -6.67
N HIS A 142 0.73 13.32 -7.77
CA HIS A 142 1.63 14.35 -8.30
C HIS A 142 0.94 15.40 -9.19
N ALA A 143 -0.01 14.98 -10.03
CA ALA A 143 -0.69 15.83 -11.01
C ALA A 143 -2.00 16.45 -10.50
N GLY A 144 -2.61 15.92 -9.43
CA GLY A 144 -3.83 16.48 -8.82
C GLY A 144 -3.59 17.68 -7.90
N PHE A 145 -2.37 17.82 -7.37
CA PHE A 145 -2.00 18.88 -6.43
C PHE A 145 -2.00 20.33 -7.01
N PRO A 146 -1.73 20.60 -8.31
CA PRO A 146 -1.79 21.96 -8.84
C PRO A 146 -3.20 22.45 -9.18
N LEU A 147 -4.16 21.56 -9.49
CA LEU A 147 -5.45 21.97 -10.08
C LEU A 147 -6.50 22.40 -9.04
N LEU A 148 -6.42 21.89 -7.80
CA LEU A 148 -7.39 22.19 -6.76
C LEU A 148 -7.09 23.49 -5.98
N ARG A 149 -5.87 24.03 -6.09
CA ARG A 149 -5.56 25.37 -5.58
C ARG A 149 -6.17 26.50 -6.42
N CYS A 150 -6.49 26.26 -7.69
CA CYS A 150 -7.10 27.28 -8.54
C CYS A 150 -8.60 27.45 -8.29
N THR A 151 -9.31 26.40 -7.87
CA THR A 151 -10.77 26.49 -7.65
C THR A 151 -11.13 27.14 -6.32
N GLU A 152 -10.27 27.10 -5.29
CA GLU A 152 -10.52 27.85 -4.06
C GLU A 152 -10.14 29.34 -4.15
N PHE A 153 -9.23 29.72 -5.06
CA PHE A 153 -8.91 31.15 -5.29
C PHE A 153 -9.96 31.88 -6.15
N LEU A 154 -10.72 31.16 -6.98
CA LEU A 154 -11.78 31.72 -7.84
C LEU A 154 -13.17 31.76 -7.18
N LEU A 155 -13.36 31.12 -6.02
CA LEU A 155 -14.58 31.24 -5.21
C LEU A 155 -14.46 32.23 -4.04
N ALA A 156 -13.29 32.87 -3.88
CA ALA A 156 -12.99 33.84 -2.83
C ALA A 156 -12.77 35.28 -3.35
N ILE A 157 -13.14 35.55 -4.61
CA ILE A 157 -13.31 36.89 -5.22
C ILE A 157 -14.74 36.94 -5.78
#